data_AF-A0A965L462-F1
#
_entry.id   AF-A0A965L462-F1
#
_cell.length_a   1.000
_cell.length_b   1.000
_cell.length_c   1.000
_cell.angle_alpha   90.00
_cell.angle_beta   90.00
_cell.angle_gamma   90.00
#
_symmetry.space_group_name_H-M   'P 1'
#
loop_
_entity.id
_entity.type
_entity.pdbx_description
1 polymer ?
#
loop_
_entity_poly.entity_id
_entity_poly.type
_entity_poly.pdbx_seq_one_letter_code
_entity_poly.pdbx_strand_id
1 'polypeptide(L)'
;GFFDGQKITEQIPPLGFWLGDEGSGGHLGKMLVLSYLHHEMPDELRTSFIARFGELTRLDVLEKAYRGEFPNRWFAGFSKFIFQHRREPFCYQLIERSFQQFCSLYILKYTHAFETPIHFTGSVAFYYSDILKRVLNAHKLKLGHISEAPMAGLTLYYKNQLWPKTK
;
A
#
# COMPACT_ATOMS: atom_id res chain seq x y z
N GLY A 1 -2.21 -13.54 -5.00
CA GLY A 1 -2.46 -14.85 -5.62
C GLY A 1 -3.55 -15.54 -4.84
N PHE A 2 -4.39 -16.31 -5.52
CA PHE A 2 -5.39 -17.17 -4.89
C PHE A 2 -4.78 -18.54 -4.64
N PHE A 3 -4.80 -19.00 -3.39
CA PHE A 3 -4.25 -20.27 -2.96
C PHE A 3 -5.38 -21.22 -2.57
N ASP A 4 -5.45 -22.39 -3.20
CA ASP A 4 -6.53 -23.38 -2.99
C ASP A 4 -6.29 -24.32 -1.79
N GLY A 5 -5.20 -24.11 -1.04
CA GLY A 5 -4.75 -25.01 0.02
C GLY A 5 -3.54 -25.87 -0.37
N GLN A 6 -3.22 -25.97 -1.67
CA GLN A 6 -2.07 -26.73 -2.17
C GLN A 6 -1.16 -25.89 -3.08
N LYS A 7 -1.75 -25.08 -3.97
CA LYS A 7 -1.01 -24.25 -4.92
C LYS A 7 -1.71 -22.93 -5.20
N ILE A 8 -0.97 -22.01 -5.81
CA ILE A 8 -1.54 -20.76 -6.34
C ILE A 8 -2.20 -21.09 -7.69
N THR A 9 -3.50 -20.88 -7.81
CA THR A 9 -4.26 -21.18 -9.04
C THR A 9 -4.55 -19.94 -9.88
N GLU A 10 -4.61 -18.76 -9.25
CA GLU A 10 -4.77 -17.49 -9.95
C GLU A 10 -3.77 -16.45 -9.42
N GLN A 11 -3.25 -15.63 -10.32
CA GLN A 11 -2.38 -14.51 -9.98
C GLN A 11 -2.60 -13.35 -10.95
N ILE A 12 -2.86 -12.17 -10.40
CA ILE A 12 -2.85 -10.91 -11.13
C ILE A 12 -1.50 -10.26 -10.85
N PRO A 13 -0.52 -10.31 -11.78
CA PRO A 13 0.81 -9.78 -11.52
C PRO A 13 0.80 -8.24 -11.51
N PRO A 14 1.50 -7.60 -10.57
CA PRO A 14 1.74 -6.17 -10.65
C PRO A 14 2.70 -5.85 -11.80
N LEU A 15 2.59 -4.64 -12.34
CA LEU A 15 3.46 -4.14 -13.41
C LEU A 15 4.71 -3.41 -12.87
N GLY A 16 4.92 -3.47 -11.55
CA GLY A 16 6.04 -2.84 -10.86
C GLY A 16 5.86 -1.33 -10.66
N PHE A 17 6.77 -0.75 -9.88
CA PHE A 17 6.66 0.61 -9.32
C PHE A 17 6.24 1.73 -10.30
N TRP A 18 6.72 1.69 -11.53
CA TRP A 18 6.40 2.72 -12.52
C TRP A 18 5.03 2.53 -13.15
N LEU A 19 4.62 1.29 -13.40
CA LEU A 19 3.45 0.92 -14.21
C LEU A 19 2.30 0.34 -13.39
N GLY A 20 2.48 0.13 -12.09
CA GLY A 20 1.51 -0.42 -11.16
C GLY A 20 1.96 -0.26 -9.71
N ASP A 21 1.89 -1.35 -8.94
CA ASP A 21 2.14 -1.41 -7.49
C ASP A 21 1.21 -0.49 -6.68
N GLU A 22 -0.03 -0.27 -7.14
CA GLU A 22 -1.03 0.48 -6.38
C GLU A 22 -1.23 -0.12 -4.99
N GLY A 23 -1.45 0.73 -3.98
CA GLY A 23 -1.48 0.30 -2.58
C GLY A 23 -0.11 0.03 -1.96
N SER A 24 1.00 0.09 -2.71
CA SER A 24 2.36 -0.03 -2.14
C SER A 24 2.86 1.26 -1.51
N GLY A 25 3.91 1.14 -0.68
CA GLY A 25 4.56 2.30 -0.05
C GLY A 25 5.22 3.22 -1.08
N GLY A 26 5.81 2.62 -2.12
CA GLY A 26 6.37 3.37 -3.25
C GLY A 26 5.28 4.16 -3.97
N HIS A 27 4.15 3.53 -4.29
CA HIS A 27 3.02 4.20 -4.95
C HIS A 27 2.49 5.38 -4.13
N LEU A 28 2.25 5.16 -2.82
CA LEU A 28 1.82 6.23 -1.91
C LEU A 28 2.82 7.39 -1.86
N GLY A 29 4.12 7.09 -1.73
CA GLY A 29 5.15 8.12 -1.71
C GLY A 29 5.26 8.87 -3.03
N LYS A 30 5.11 8.18 -4.17
CA LYS A 30 5.06 8.79 -5.51
C LYS A 30 3.89 9.77 -5.61
N MET A 31 2.69 9.37 -5.19
CA MET A 31 1.53 10.26 -5.17
C MET A 31 1.77 11.51 -4.30
N LEU A 32 2.37 11.34 -3.11
CA LEU A 32 2.64 12.47 -2.20
C LEU A 32 3.61 13.48 -2.83
N VAL A 33 4.72 13.00 -3.39
CA VAL A 33 5.73 13.85 -4.03
C VAL A 33 5.15 14.57 -5.24
N LEU A 34 4.33 13.90 -6.05
CA LEU A 34 3.65 14.53 -7.18
C LEU A 34 2.70 15.64 -6.73
N SER A 35 1.86 15.39 -5.73
CA SER A 35 0.97 16.43 -5.19
C SER A 35 1.72 17.60 -4.54
N TYR A 36 2.90 17.35 -3.96
CA TYR A 36 3.80 18.42 -3.51
C TYR A 36 4.30 19.28 -4.69
N LEU A 37 4.77 18.66 -5.78
CA LEU A 37 5.26 19.37 -6.97
C LEU A 37 4.14 20.09 -7.75
N HIS A 38 2.91 19.61 -7.66
CA HIS A 38 1.74 20.23 -8.28
C HIS A 38 1.06 21.28 -7.39
N HIS A 39 1.64 21.61 -6.23
CA HIS A 39 1.08 22.59 -5.29
C HIS A 39 -0.33 22.22 -4.79
N GLU A 40 -0.64 20.92 -4.70
CA GLU A 40 -1.93 20.41 -4.22
C GLU A 40 -1.92 20.10 -2.71
N MET A 41 -0.73 20.07 -2.11
CA MET A 41 -0.56 19.80 -0.68
C MET A 41 -0.97 21.04 0.15
N PRO A 42 -1.83 20.89 1.19
CA PRO A 42 -2.18 22.00 2.08
C PRO A 42 -0.96 22.65 2.74
N ASP A 43 -1.01 23.96 2.97
CA ASP A 43 0.15 24.76 3.42
C ASP A 43 0.81 24.27 4.72
N GLU A 44 0.01 23.88 5.71
CA GLU A 44 0.52 23.35 6.99
C GLU A 44 1.26 22.01 6.80
N LEU A 45 0.69 21.15 5.94
CA LEU A 45 1.29 19.87 5.62
C LEU A 45 2.55 20.05 4.76
N ARG A 46 2.54 21.02 3.83
CA ARG A 46 3.69 21.40 3.00
C ARG A 46 4.83 21.93 3.85
N THR A 47 4.53 22.80 4.81
CA THR A 47 5.52 23.30 5.79
C THR A 47 6.14 22.15 6.57
N SER A 48 5.31 21.23 7.08
CA SER A 48 5.77 20.04 7.81
C SER A 48 6.61 19.10 6.94
N PHE A 49 6.24 18.95 5.67
CA PHE A 49 6.98 18.16 4.69
C PHE A 49 8.37 18.75 4.43
N ILE A 50 8.45 20.05 4.15
CA ILE A 50 9.70 20.77 3.89
C ILE A 50 10.59 20.75 5.14
N ALA A 51 10.03 20.96 6.32
CA ALA A 51 10.80 20.89 7.57
C ALA A 51 11.47 19.53 7.79
N ARG A 52 10.86 18.45 7.28
CA ARG A 52 11.37 17.09 7.44
C ARG A 52 12.32 16.66 6.32
N PHE A 53 12.03 17.00 5.08
CA PHE A 53 12.71 16.47 3.91
C PHE A 53 13.54 17.51 3.14
N GLY A 54 13.46 18.77 3.54
CA GLY A 54 13.94 19.90 2.74
C GLY A 54 12.98 20.24 1.60
N GLU A 55 13.20 21.38 0.96
CA GLU A 55 12.52 21.68 -0.30
C GLU A 55 12.98 20.70 -1.38
N LEU A 56 12.02 20.10 -2.07
CA LEU A 56 12.30 19.27 -3.24
C LEU A 56 12.03 20.08 -4.50
N THR A 57 13.01 20.17 -5.39
CA THR A 57 12.77 20.75 -6.72
C THR A 57 12.36 19.65 -7.70
N ARG A 58 11.77 20.07 -8.83
CA ARG A 58 11.50 19.15 -9.95
C ARG A 58 12.76 18.40 -10.39
N LEU A 59 13.93 19.05 -10.41
CA LEU A 59 15.18 18.42 -10.83
C LEU A 59 15.64 17.34 -9.84
N ASP A 60 15.54 17.60 -8.54
CA ASP A 60 15.89 16.62 -7.50
C ASP A 60 15.03 15.35 -7.62
N VAL A 61 13.72 15.53 -7.82
CA VAL A 61 12.80 14.40 -7.96
C VAL A 61 13.09 13.61 -9.24
N LEU A 62 13.36 14.28 -10.37
CA LEU A 62 13.70 13.60 -11.63
C LEU A 62 15.02 12.82 -11.52
N GLU A 63 16.02 13.38 -10.84
CA GLU A 63 17.29 12.69 -10.58
C GLU A 63 17.05 11.42 -9.75
N LYS A 64 16.30 11.52 -8.64
CA LYS A 64 16.00 10.36 -7.79
C LYS A 64 15.12 9.33 -8.48
N ALA A 65 14.20 9.77 -9.34
CA ALA A 65 13.30 8.90 -10.10
C ALA A 65 14.05 8.10 -11.17
N TYR A 66 14.84 8.76 -12.00
CA TYR A 66 15.36 8.15 -13.23
C TYR A 66 16.83 7.75 -13.16
N ARG A 67 17.61 8.31 -12.23
CA ARG A 67 19.05 8.05 -12.08
C ARG A 67 19.43 7.44 -10.74
N GLY A 68 18.50 7.36 -9.79
CA GLY A 68 18.72 6.68 -8.52
C GLY A 68 18.76 5.15 -8.66
N GLU A 69 19.57 4.48 -7.85
CA GLU A 69 19.72 3.02 -7.86
C GLU A 69 18.44 2.27 -7.44
N PHE A 70 17.69 2.81 -6.47
CA PHE A 70 16.45 2.21 -5.96
C PHE A 70 15.32 3.25 -5.82
N PRO A 71 14.74 3.74 -6.94
CA PRO A 71 13.75 4.82 -6.91
C PRO A 71 12.51 4.43 -6.11
N ASN A 72 12.05 3.18 -6.24
CA ASN A 72 10.93 2.64 -5.48
C ASN A 72 11.14 2.74 -3.96
N ARG A 73 12.36 2.47 -3.46
CA ARG A 73 12.69 2.58 -2.02
C ARG A 73 12.74 4.03 -1.58
N TRP A 74 13.30 4.91 -2.39
CA TRP A 74 13.32 6.35 -2.12
C TRP A 74 11.90 6.90 -1.97
N PHE A 75 11.01 6.60 -2.93
CA PHE A 75 9.61 6.99 -2.83
C PHE A 75 8.91 6.35 -1.63
N ALA A 76 9.15 5.06 -1.37
CA ALA A 76 8.57 4.39 -0.20
C ALA A 76 8.95 5.04 1.14
N GLY A 77 10.11 5.71 1.20
CA GLY A 77 10.54 6.48 2.38
C GLY A 77 9.56 7.58 2.80
N PHE A 78 8.84 8.17 1.85
CA PHE A 78 7.82 9.19 2.14
C PHE A 78 6.53 8.62 2.74
N SER A 79 6.27 7.30 2.59
CA SER A 79 5.08 6.68 3.17
C SER A 79 5.01 6.85 4.69
N LYS A 80 6.15 6.89 5.39
CA LYS A 80 6.16 7.13 6.84
C LYS A 80 5.60 8.52 7.22
N PHE A 81 5.80 9.52 6.38
CA PHE A 81 5.19 10.85 6.58
C PHE A 81 3.67 10.77 6.43
N ILE A 82 3.21 10.11 5.37
CA ILE A 82 1.77 9.88 5.13
C ILE A 82 1.11 9.19 6.33
N PHE A 83 1.76 8.17 6.89
CA PHE A 83 1.24 7.46 8.07
C PHE A 83 1.09 8.37 9.30
N GLN A 84 2.06 9.24 9.55
CA GLN A 84 2.03 10.18 10.68
C GLN A 84 0.90 11.21 10.53
N HIS A 85 0.60 11.60 9.30
CA HIS A 85 -0.47 12.55 8.99
C HIS A 85 -1.76 11.88 8.48
N ARG A 86 -1.94 10.56 8.65
CA ARG A 86 -3.06 9.80 8.04
C ARG A 86 -4.47 10.23 8.49
N ARG A 87 -4.57 11.03 9.54
CA ARG A 87 -5.83 11.62 10.04
C ARG A 87 -6.17 12.94 9.33
N GLU A 88 -5.19 13.57 8.69
CA GLU A 88 -5.41 14.75 7.87
C GLU A 88 -6.19 14.36 6.61
N PRO A 89 -7.21 15.15 6.19
CA PRO A 89 -8.05 14.81 5.05
C PRO A 89 -7.26 14.49 3.78
N PHE A 90 -6.23 15.29 3.48
CA PHE A 90 -5.39 15.10 2.30
C PHE A 90 -4.66 13.74 2.29
N CYS A 91 -3.97 13.40 3.38
CA CYS A 91 -3.25 12.12 3.47
C CYS A 91 -4.21 10.94 3.52
N TYR A 92 -5.34 11.06 4.23
CA TYR A 92 -6.37 10.04 4.26
C TYR A 92 -6.88 9.72 2.84
N GLN A 93 -7.25 10.76 2.07
CA GLN A 93 -7.74 10.61 0.69
C GLN A 93 -6.69 9.97 -0.23
N LEU A 94 -5.41 10.32 -0.06
CA LEU A 94 -4.32 9.73 -0.82
C LEU A 94 -4.21 8.21 -0.55
N ILE A 95 -4.25 7.81 0.72
CA ILE A 95 -4.22 6.39 1.12
C ILE A 95 -5.47 5.65 0.58
N GLU A 96 -6.65 6.24 0.79
CA GLU A 96 -7.92 5.65 0.37
C GLU A 96 -7.97 5.44 -1.14
N ARG A 97 -7.60 6.46 -1.93
CA ARG A 97 -7.52 6.37 -3.40
C ARG A 97 -6.55 5.28 -3.85
N SER A 98 -5.38 5.20 -3.24
CA SER A 98 -4.38 4.17 -3.56
C SER A 98 -4.93 2.76 -3.31
N PHE A 99 -5.63 2.54 -2.20
CA PHE A 99 -6.25 1.24 -1.91
C PHE A 99 -7.48 0.95 -2.77
N GLN A 100 -8.27 1.95 -3.16
CA GLN A 100 -9.36 1.79 -4.12
C GLN A 100 -8.83 1.34 -5.48
N GLN A 101 -7.75 1.96 -5.96
CA GLN A 101 -7.07 1.54 -7.19
C GLN A 101 -6.53 0.11 -7.07
N PHE A 102 -5.90 -0.23 -5.93
CA PHE A 102 -5.44 -1.58 -5.67
C PHE A 102 -6.59 -2.61 -5.73
N CYS A 103 -7.74 -2.32 -5.13
CA CYS A 103 -8.89 -3.20 -5.19
C CYS A 103 -9.40 -3.38 -6.63
N SER A 104 -9.56 -2.27 -7.36
CA SER A 104 -10.10 -2.27 -8.73
C SER A 104 -9.20 -2.98 -9.73
N LEU A 105 -7.89 -2.74 -9.67
CA LEU A 105 -6.91 -3.25 -10.62
C LEU A 105 -6.50 -4.70 -10.32
N TYR A 106 -6.49 -5.11 -9.05
CA TYR A 106 -5.99 -6.43 -8.64
C TYR A 106 -7.04 -7.32 -7.99
N ILE A 107 -7.62 -6.90 -6.86
CA ILE A 107 -8.45 -7.80 -6.05
C ILE A 107 -9.74 -8.19 -6.79
N LEU A 108 -10.43 -7.24 -7.38
CA LEU A 108 -11.73 -7.48 -8.04
C LEU A 108 -11.61 -8.27 -9.34
N LYS A 109 -10.39 -8.62 -9.77
CA LYS A 109 -10.13 -9.46 -10.95
C LYS A 109 -10.09 -10.95 -10.64
N TYR A 110 -10.02 -11.34 -9.36
CA TYR A 110 -10.06 -12.74 -8.95
C TYR A 110 -11.48 -13.29 -9.00
N THR A 111 -11.64 -14.52 -9.50
CA THR A 111 -12.95 -15.16 -9.68
C THR A 111 -13.77 -15.21 -8.39
N HIS A 112 -13.13 -15.54 -7.27
CA HIS A 112 -13.76 -15.75 -5.97
C HIS A 112 -13.56 -14.59 -4.98
N ALA A 113 -13.33 -13.36 -5.48
CA ALA A 113 -12.96 -12.20 -4.64
C ALA A 113 -13.98 -11.87 -3.52
N PHE A 114 -15.27 -12.10 -3.75
CA PHE A 114 -16.34 -11.81 -2.77
C PHE A 114 -16.65 -12.96 -1.82
N GLU A 115 -16.27 -14.18 -2.19
CA GLU A 115 -16.60 -15.40 -1.45
C GLU A 115 -15.54 -15.70 -0.38
N THR A 116 -14.28 -15.45 -0.75
CA THR A 116 -13.10 -15.86 0.01
C THR A 116 -12.53 -14.72 0.85
N PRO A 117 -12.13 -14.95 2.12
CA PRO A 117 -11.41 -13.95 2.90
C PRO A 117 -10.07 -13.57 2.24
N ILE A 118 -9.79 -12.27 2.18
CA ILE A 118 -8.55 -11.73 1.61
C ILE A 118 -7.57 -11.48 2.74
N HIS A 119 -6.43 -12.14 2.67
CA HIS A 119 -5.34 -11.99 3.63
C HIS A 119 -4.28 -11.04 3.08
N PHE A 120 -3.69 -10.22 3.95
CA PHE A 120 -2.65 -9.28 3.61
C PHE A 120 -1.40 -9.51 4.45
N THR A 121 -0.25 -9.26 3.84
CA THR A 121 1.02 -9.18 4.56
C THR A 121 1.83 -7.99 4.09
N GLY A 122 2.69 -7.47 4.96
CA GLY A 122 3.59 -6.36 4.68
C GLY A 122 3.26 -5.10 5.47
N SER A 123 4.27 -4.24 5.62
CA SER A 123 4.21 -3.03 6.45
C SER A 123 3.03 -2.12 6.10
N VAL A 124 2.81 -1.82 4.82
CA VAL A 124 1.74 -0.91 4.40
C VAL A 124 0.36 -1.46 4.77
N ALA A 125 0.09 -2.74 4.51
CA ALA A 125 -1.19 -3.34 4.89
C ALA A 125 -1.39 -3.34 6.41
N PHE A 126 -0.32 -3.57 7.19
CA PHE A 126 -0.36 -3.58 8.64
C PHE A 126 -0.61 -2.18 9.24
N TYR A 127 0.22 -1.20 8.88
CA TYR A 127 0.15 0.16 9.45
C TYR A 127 -1.10 0.92 9.00
N TYR A 128 -1.59 0.72 7.78
CA TYR A 128 -2.81 1.36 7.26
C TYR A 128 -4.04 0.45 7.30
N SER A 129 -4.04 -0.55 8.18
CA SER A 129 -5.08 -1.58 8.26
C SER A 129 -6.48 -1.03 8.51
N ASP A 130 -6.60 0.08 9.24
CA ASP A 130 -7.87 0.78 9.49
C ASP A 130 -8.51 1.30 8.20
N ILE A 131 -7.72 1.98 7.36
CA ILE A 131 -8.17 2.53 6.08
C ILE A 131 -8.37 1.40 5.06
N LEU A 132 -7.46 0.43 4.99
CA LEU A 132 -7.59 -0.73 4.12
C LEU A 132 -8.89 -1.50 4.40
N LYS A 133 -9.21 -1.76 5.67
CA LYS A 133 -10.47 -2.40 6.08
C LYS A 133 -11.69 -1.62 5.61
N ARG A 134 -11.67 -0.29 5.71
CA ARG A 134 -12.77 0.57 5.22
C ARG A 134 -12.96 0.43 3.71
N VAL A 135 -11.87 0.47 2.93
CA VAL A 135 -11.92 0.33 1.48
C VAL A 135 -12.43 -1.04 1.05
N LEU A 136 -11.99 -2.12 1.71
CA LEU A 136 -12.51 -3.46 1.42
C LEU A 136 -13.99 -3.59 1.74
N ASN A 137 -14.43 -3.06 2.89
CA ASN A 137 -15.84 -3.07 3.28
C ASN A 137 -16.72 -2.29 2.28
N ALA A 138 -16.24 -1.15 1.76
CA ALA A 138 -16.95 -0.38 0.73
C ALA A 138 -17.17 -1.19 -0.56
N HIS A 139 -16.24 -2.09 -0.88
CA HIS A 139 -16.36 -3.02 -2.00
C HIS A 139 -17.06 -4.35 -1.63
N LYS A 140 -17.58 -4.49 -0.40
CA LYS A 140 -18.18 -5.75 0.11
C LYS A 140 -17.21 -6.95 0.09
N LEU A 141 -15.92 -6.68 0.19
CA LEU A 141 -14.87 -7.70 0.24
C LEU A 141 -14.64 -8.16 1.69
N LYS A 142 -14.44 -9.47 1.88
CA LYS A 142 -14.22 -10.04 3.22
C LYS A 142 -12.75 -9.94 3.59
N LEU A 143 -12.44 -9.14 4.61
CA LEU A 143 -11.09 -9.07 5.17
C LEU A 143 -10.79 -10.34 6.00
N GLY A 144 -9.65 -10.97 5.74
CA GLY A 144 -9.06 -12.03 6.54
C GLY A 144 -7.99 -11.49 7.50
N HIS A 145 -6.85 -12.17 7.56
CA HIS A 145 -5.72 -11.78 8.42
C HIS A 145 -4.85 -10.71 7.77
N ILE A 146 -4.37 -9.77 8.58
CA ILE A 146 -3.32 -8.82 8.23
C ILE A 146 -2.12 -9.08 9.13
N SER A 147 -0.94 -9.27 8.54
CA SER A 147 0.32 -9.44 9.28
C SER A 147 1.40 -8.49 8.77
N GLU A 148 2.30 -8.02 9.63
CA GLU A 148 3.43 -7.20 9.18
C GLU A 148 4.43 -8.02 8.36
N ALA A 149 4.69 -9.26 8.77
CA ALA A 149 5.58 -10.19 8.09
C ALA A 149 4.95 -11.60 7.98
N PRO A 150 5.24 -12.36 6.92
CA PRO A 150 4.63 -13.66 6.69
C PRO A 150 5.24 -14.79 7.55
N MET A 151 6.39 -14.56 8.19
CA MET A 151 7.22 -15.61 8.81
C MET A 151 6.48 -16.43 9.87
N ALA A 152 5.65 -15.78 10.70
CA ALA A 152 4.85 -16.47 11.70
C ALA A 152 3.91 -17.51 11.07
N GLY A 153 3.34 -17.18 9.90
CA GLY A 153 2.36 -18.02 9.22
C GLY A 153 3.00 -19.15 8.45
N LEU A 154 4.15 -18.88 7.84
CA LEU A 154 4.99 -19.89 7.22
C LEU A 154 5.45 -20.92 8.27
N THR A 155 5.83 -20.46 9.45
CA THR A 155 6.24 -21.36 10.55
C THR A 155 5.09 -22.30 10.96
N LEU A 156 3.86 -21.79 11.06
CA LEU A 156 2.69 -22.61 11.37
C LEU A 156 2.39 -23.61 10.24
N TYR A 157 2.45 -23.17 8.98
CA TYR A 157 2.24 -24.02 7.81
C TYR A 157 3.18 -25.23 7.78
N TYR A 158 4.49 -25.02 7.96
CA TYR A 158 5.47 -26.12 7.99
C TYR A 158 5.38 -27.00 9.25
N LYS A 159 4.65 -26.55 10.28
CA LYS A 159 4.29 -27.36 11.46
C LYS A 159 2.94 -28.06 11.32
N ASN A 160 2.29 -28.01 10.16
CA ASN A 160 0.92 -28.48 9.93
C ASN A 160 -0.10 -27.86 10.91
N GLN A 161 0.12 -26.61 11.29
CA GLN A 161 -0.78 -25.82 12.14
C GLN A 161 -1.46 -24.73 11.32
N LEU A 162 -2.74 -24.49 11.60
CA LEU A 162 -3.49 -23.41 10.96
C LEU A 162 -3.23 -22.08 11.66
N TRP A 163 -3.29 -20.99 10.89
CA TRP A 163 -3.27 -19.66 11.46
C TRP A 163 -4.46 -19.49 12.42
N PRO A 164 -4.27 -18.98 13.65
CA PRO A 164 -5.35 -18.85 14.62
C PRO A 164 -6.48 -17.96 14.08
N LYS A 165 -7.73 -18.43 14.19
CA LYS A 165 -8.89 -17.60 13.81
C LYS A 165 -8.88 -16.31 14.62
N THR A 166 -9.00 -15.18 13.93
CA THR A 166 -9.20 -13.87 14.57
C THR A 166 -10.59 -13.88 15.22
N LYS A 167 -10.62 -13.55 16.52
CA LYS A 167 -11.87 -13.38 17.28
C LYS A 167 -12.71 -12.25 16.70
#